data_AF-A0A2V2S3U6-F1
#
_entry.id   AF-A0A2V2S3U6-F1
#
_cell.length_a   1.000
_cell.length_b   1.000
_cell.length_c   1.000
_cell.angle_alpha   90.00
_cell.angle_beta   90.00
_cell.angle_gamma   90.00
#
_symmetry.space_group_name_H-M   'P 1'
#
loop_
_entity.id
_entity.type
_entity.pdbx_description
1 polymer ?
#
loop_
_entity_poly.entity_id
_entity_poly.type
_entity_poly.pdbx_seq_one_letter_code
_entity_poly.pdbx_strand_id
1 'polypeptide(L)'
;MQSHEVLREVFQRCSPKQVAAQLGLSLSMIYKWAEPPDHAAGSGSTNPLDRFDALYQCTKDTRLIDWLCQRAGGFFILNPKTKNPDPEYLMPATNEIVQEFADLLSVISAAAADNQITDAEARDIRARWEELKSVTESFVECCEKGNFRPMKEKASTSSASRPLSPARDDRK
;
A
#
# COMPACT_ATOMS: atom_id res chain seq x y z
N MET A 1 -14.37 -0.04 -2.29
CA MET A 1 -14.88 0.82 -3.37
C MET A 1 -15.00 -0.04 -4.62
N GLN A 2 -16.17 -0.07 -5.25
CA GLN A 2 -16.41 -0.84 -6.47
C GLN A 2 -16.04 -0.02 -7.71
N SER A 3 -15.70 -0.67 -8.82
CA SER A 3 -15.24 -0.04 -10.07
C SER A 3 -16.18 1.05 -10.60
N HIS A 4 -17.49 0.79 -10.63
CA HIS A 4 -18.50 1.74 -11.09
C HIS A 4 -18.62 2.96 -10.18
N GLU A 5 -18.35 2.82 -8.87
CA GLU A 5 -18.34 3.94 -7.93
C GLU A 5 -17.18 4.89 -8.24
N VAL A 6 -15.99 4.35 -8.52
CA VAL A 6 -14.81 5.12 -8.95
C VAL A 6 -15.13 5.92 -10.20
N LEU A 7 -15.69 5.26 -11.22
CA LEU A 7 -16.01 5.89 -12.49
C LEU A 7 -17.05 6.99 -12.32
N ARG A 8 -18.09 6.75 -11.49
CA ARG A 8 -19.09 7.76 -11.15
C ARG A 8 -18.46 9.01 -10.53
N GLU A 9 -17.57 8.85 -9.56
CA GLU A 9 -16.90 9.99 -8.91
C GLU A 9 -15.97 10.75 -9.87
N VAL A 10 -15.23 10.03 -10.72
CA VAL A 10 -14.37 10.65 -11.75
C VAL A 10 -15.22 11.44 -12.74
N PHE A 11 -16.33 10.89 -13.21
CA PHE A 11 -17.25 11.55 -14.15
C PHE A 11 -18.08 12.68 -13.52
N GLN A 12 -18.11 12.82 -12.19
CA GLN A 12 -18.65 14.01 -11.54
C GLN A 12 -17.64 15.17 -11.57
N ARG A 13 -16.33 14.86 -11.50
CA ARG A 13 -15.25 15.86 -11.55
C ARG A 13 -14.92 16.27 -12.99
N CYS A 14 -15.05 15.36 -13.93
CA CYS A 14 -14.77 15.55 -15.36
C CYS A 14 -16.09 15.51 -16.14
N SER A 15 -16.34 16.41 -17.09
CA SER A 15 -17.60 16.37 -17.85
C SER A 15 -17.75 15.05 -18.61
N PRO A 16 -18.82 14.26 -18.40
CA PRO A 16 -19.04 12.99 -19.12
C PRO A 16 -19.06 13.17 -20.64
N LYS A 17 -19.48 14.35 -21.13
CA LYS A 17 -19.45 14.73 -22.55
C LYS A 17 -18.03 14.84 -23.09
N GLN A 18 -17.11 15.42 -22.32
CA GLN A 18 -15.71 15.53 -22.71
C GLN A 18 -15.05 14.15 -22.76
N VAL A 19 -15.32 13.31 -21.75
CA VAL A 19 -14.82 11.92 -21.72
C VAL A 19 -15.33 11.13 -22.91
N ALA A 20 -16.64 11.20 -23.21
CA ALA A 20 -17.24 10.56 -24.37
C ALA A 20 -16.56 10.98 -25.69
N ALA A 21 -16.36 12.29 -25.89
CA ALA A 21 -15.72 12.82 -27.09
C ALA A 21 -14.25 12.38 -27.22
N GLN A 22 -13.48 12.43 -26.13
CA GLN A 22 -12.06 12.05 -26.15
C GLN A 22 -11.85 10.55 -26.36
N LEU A 23 -12.72 9.72 -25.80
CA LEU A 23 -12.64 8.26 -25.95
C LEU A 23 -13.33 7.75 -27.23
N GLY A 24 -14.01 8.61 -27.98
CA GLY A 24 -14.78 8.21 -29.18
C GLY A 24 -15.98 7.32 -28.85
N LEU A 25 -16.60 7.53 -27.68
CA LEU A 25 -17.70 6.72 -27.17
C LEU A 25 -19.00 7.53 -27.07
N SER A 26 -20.14 6.83 -27.02
CA SER A 26 -21.42 7.49 -26.77
C SER A 26 -21.54 7.93 -25.31
N LEU A 27 -22.24 9.04 -25.08
CA LEU A 27 -22.50 9.54 -23.73
C LEU A 27 -23.25 8.49 -22.87
N SER A 28 -24.18 7.75 -23.48
CA SER A 28 -24.89 6.65 -22.82
C SER A 28 -23.94 5.53 -22.35
N MET A 29 -22.88 5.22 -23.09
CA MET A 29 -21.87 4.23 -22.68
C MET A 29 -21.11 4.70 -21.44
N ILE A 30 -20.72 5.99 -21.40
CA ILE A 30 -20.02 6.59 -20.25
C ILE A 30 -20.88 6.52 -18.98
N TYR A 31 -22.17 6.85 -19.07
CA TYR A 31 -23.08 6.70 -17.92
C TYR A 31 -23.25 5.25 -17.50
N LYS A 32 -23.41 4.33 -18.46
CA LYS A 32 -23.55 2.90 -18.19
C LYS A 32 -22.34 2.30 -17.48
N TRP A 33 -21.13 2.81 -17.72
CA TRP A 33 -19.92 2.37 -17.01
C TRP A 33 -19.90 2.75 -15.52
N ALA A 34 -20.65 3.77 -15.13
CA ALA A 34 -20.78 4.25 -13.75
C ALA A 34 -21.97 3.63 -13.00
N GLU A 35 -22.73 2.76 -13.65
CA GLU A 35 -23.85 2.01 -13.06
C GLU A 35 -23.37 0.66 -12.50
N PRO A 36 -24.07 0.11 -11.48
CA PRO A 36 -23.78 -1.23 -10.99
C PRO A 36 -23.90 -2.28 -12.10
N PRO A 37 -23.06 -3.33 -12.09
CA PRO A 37 -23.14 -4.39 -13.08
C PRO A 37 -24.49 -5.11 -13.00
N ASP A 38 -25.19 -5.19 -14.13
CA ASP A 38 -26.43 -5.95 -14.23
C ASP A 38 -26.11 -7.44 -14.39
N HIS A 39 -26.17 -8.18 -13.28
CA HIS A 39 -25.88 -9.62 -13.25
C HIS A 39 -26.87 -10.47 -14.08
N ALA A 40 -28.03 -9.92 -14.48
CA ALA A 40 -29.01 -10.61 -15.31
C ALA A 40 -28.73 -10.44 -16.82
N ALA A 41 -28.06 -9.35 -17.21
CA ALA A 41 -27.72 -9.05 -18.59
C ALA A 41 -26.28 -9.53 -18.89
N GLY A 42 -26.11 -10.80 -19.28
CA GLY A 42 -24.82 -11.45 -19.58
C GLY A 42 -23.94 -10.83 -20.70
N SER A 43 -24.22 -9.59 -21.10
CA SER A 43 -23.49 -8.84 -22.14
C SER A 43 -23.51 -7.32 -21.89
N GLY A 44 -23.84 -6.87 -20.67
CA GLY A 44 -23.97 -5.44 -20.35
C GLY A 44 -22.63 -4.71 -20.24
N SER A 45 -21.96 -4.44 -21.36
CA SER A 45 -20.82 -3.52 -21.52
C SER A 45 -19.99 -3.28 -20.25
N THR A 46 -19.25 -4.31 -19.84
CA THR A 46 -18.33 -4.28 -18.70
C THR A 46 -17.47 -3.02 -18.76
N ASN A 47 -17.45 -2.25 -17.68
CA ASN A 47 -16.68 -1.02 -17.59
C ASN A 47 -15.17 -1.33 -17.71
N PRO A 48 -14.34 -0.35 -18.11
CA PRO A 48 -12.93 -0.60 -18.40
C PRO A 48 -12.13 -1.08 -17.18
N LEU A 49 -12.50 -0.66 -15.97
CA LEU A 49 -11.81 -1.10 -14.74
C LEU A 49 -12.09 -2.58 -14.46
N ASP A 50 -13.33 -3.03 -14.63
CA ASP A 50 -13.70 -4.45 -14.49
C ASP A 50 -13.03 -5.32 -15.54
N ARG A 51 -12.92 -4.84 -16.79
CA ARG A 51 -12.19 -5.57 -17.84
C ARG A 51 -10.70 -5.69 -17.51
N PHE A 52 -10.11 -4.63 -16.97
CA PHE A 52 -8.71 -4.61 -16.57
C PHE A 52 -8.47 -5.53 -15.36
N ASP A 53 -9.35 -5.51 -14.36
CA ASP A 53 -9.27 -6.45 -13.23
C ASP A 53 -9.44 -7.89 -13.73
N ALA A 54 -10.42 -8.19 -14.58
CA ALA A 54 -10.58 -9.53 -15.16
C ALA A 54 -9.31 -10.01 -15.91
N LEU A 55 -8.66 -9.12 -16.67
CA LEU A 55 -7.39 -9.41 -17.34
C LEU A 55 -6.26 -9.67 -16.34
N TYR A 56 -6.19 -8.88 -15.27
CA TYR A 56 -5.24 -9.12 -14.19
C TYR A 56 -5.53 -10.44 -13.45
N GLN A 57 -6.80 -10.75 -13.15
CA GLN A 57 -7.18 -11.99 -12.46
C GLN A 57 -6.82 -13.24 -13.26
N CYS A 58 -6.94 -13.21 -14.59
CA CYS A 58 -6.63 -14.37 -15.42
C CYS A 58 -5.13 -14.55 -15.70
N THR A 59 -4.36 -13.45 -15.72
CA THR A 59 -2.91 -13.50 -15.99
C THR A 59 -2.05 -13.54 -14.73
N LYS A 60 -2.53 -12.93 -13.64
CA LYS A 60 -1.78 -12.64 -12.40
C LYS A 60 -0.47 -11.90 -12.64
N ASP A 61 -0.35 -11.21 -13.77
CA ASP A 61 0.86 -10.50 -14.17
C ASP A 61 0.80 -9.03 -13.70
N THR A 62 1.62 -8.69 -12.71
CA THR A 62 1.64 -7.35 -12.10
C THR A 62 2.13 -6.27 -13.07
N ARG A 63 2.81 -6.64 -14.17
CA ARG A 63 3.26 -5.69 -15.19
C ARG A 63 2.11 -4.89 -15.81
N LEU A 64 0.89 -5.45 -15.82
CA LEU A 64 -0.31 -4.73 -16.23
C LEU A 64 -0.55 -3.49 -15.35
N ILE A 65 -0.47 -3.69 -14.03
CA ILE A 65 -0.68 -2.63 -13.03
C ILE A 65 0.48 -1.64 -13.08
N ASP A 66 1.71 -2.15 -13.11
CA ASP A 66 2.93 -1.32 -13.17
C ASP A 66 2.90 -0.38 -14.38
N TRP A 67 2.49 -0.88 -15.56
CA TRP A 67 2.36 -0.08 -16.77
C TRP A 67 1.38 1.07 -16.61
N LEU A 68 0.23 0.83 -15.96
CA LEU A 68 -0.77 1.87 -15.73
C LEU A 68 -0.27 2.94 -14.74
N CYS A 69 0.38 2.50 -13.64
CA CYS A 69 0.96 3.39 -12.64
C CYS A 69 2.07 4.26 -13.25
N GLN A 70 2.97 3.69 -14.06
CA GLN A 70 4.05 4.45 -14.71
C GLN A 70 3.51 5.57 -15.61
N ARG A 71 2.41 5.34 -16.32
CA ARG A 71 1.77 6.37 -17.16
C ARG A 71 1.16 7.52 -16.35
N ALA A 72 0.81 7.27 -15.10
CA ALA A 72 0.38 8.30 -14.16
C ALA A 72 1.56 8.97 -13.43
N GLY A 73 2.81 8.63 -13.76
CA GLY A 73 4.01 9.10 -13.05
C GLY A 73 4.19 8.45 -11.68
N GLY A 74 3.47 7.36 -11.39
CA GLY A 74 3.54 6.60 -10.16
C GLY A 74 4.18 5.23 -10.33
N PHE A 75 4.15 4.46 -9.25
CA PHE A 75 4.57 3.05 -9.19
C PHE A 75 3.51 2.30 -8.38
N PHE A 76 3.39 0.99 -8.61
CA PHE A 76 2.53 0.13 -7.80
C PHE A 76 3.38 -0.51 -6.70
N ILE A 77 2.93 -0.38 -5.46
CA ILE A 77 3.55 -1.08 -4.32
C ILE A 77 2.61 -2.20 -3.95
N LEU A 78 3.15 -3.41 -3.93
CA LEU A 78 2.45 -4.54 -3.35
C LEU A 78 2.40 -4.37 -1.84
N ASN A 79 1.20 -4.31 -1.27
CA ASN A 79 1.04 -4.47 0.16
C ASN A 79 1.65 -5.83 0.55
N PRO A 80 2.62 -5.85 1.46
CA PRO A 80 3.25 -7.09 1.86
C PRO A 80 2.23 -7.97 2.59
N LYS A 81 2.30 -9.28 2.33
CA LYS A 81 1.44 -10.27 2.98
C LYS A 81 1.83 -10.35 4.44
N THR A 82 1.19 -9.56 5.30
CA THR A 82 1.39 -9.61 6.75
C THR A 82 1.15 -11.05 7.23
N LYS A 83 2.22 -11.77 7.57
CA LYS A 83 2.14 -13.04 8.30
C LYS A 83 1.87 -12.70 9.76
N ASN A 84 0.60 -12.53 10.10
CA ASN A 84 0.08 -12.30 11.46
C ASN A 84 0.57 -11.01 12.14
N PRO A 85 -0.29 -9.98 12.25
CA PRO A 85 0.00 -8.82 13.08
C PRO A 85 -0.13 -9.24 14.55
N ASP A 86 0.92 -9.77 15.16
CA ASP A 86 0.96 -9.94 16.61
C ASP A 86 1.16 -8.54 17.27
N PRO A 87 0.44 -8.18 18.34
CA PRO A 87 0.59 -6.87 18.98
C PRO A 87 2.02 -6.55 19.46
N GLU A 88 2.88 -7.57 19.61
CA GLU A 88 4.29 -7.44 19.97
C GLU A 88 5.20 -6.94 18.80
N TYR A 89 4.67 -6.80 17.58
CA TYR A 89 5.44 -6.45 16.36
C TYR A 89 5.66 -4.94 16.10
N LEU A 90 5.07 -4.01 16.85
CA LEU A 90 5.18 -2.58 16.52
C LEU A 90 6.58 -1.98 16.75
N MET A 91 7.29 -2.42 17.80
CA MET A 91 8.67 -2.00 18.06
C MET A 91 9.65 -2.59 17.02
N PRO A 92 9.58 -3.89 16.66
CA PRO A 92 10.33 -4.45 15.55
C PRO A 92 10.11 -3.74 14.21
N ALA A 93 8.86 -3.41 13.87
CA ALA A 93 8.53 -2.79 12.58
C ALA A 93 9.12 -1.38 12.42
N THR A 94 9.20 -0.59 13.50
CA THR A 94 9.84 0.74 13.44
C THR A 94 11.34 0.63 13.21
N ASN A 95 12.00 -0.33 13.87
CA ASN A 95 13.42 -0.60 13.63
C ASN A 95 13.67 -1.11 12.21
N GLU A 96 12.77 -1.93 11.67
CA GLU A 96 12.83 -2.42 10.29
C GLU A 96 12.76 -1.26 9.29
N ILE A 97 11.83 -0.32 9.44
CA ILE A 97 11.76 0.90 8.60
C ILE A 97 13.07 1.69 8.65
N VAL A 98 13.66 1.84 9.84
CA VAL A 98 14.93 2.57 10.01
C VAL A 98 16.09 1.84 9.32
N GLN A 99 16.14 0.50 9.41
CA GLN A 99 17.16 -0.30 8.71
C GLN A 99 17.00 -0.20 7.19
N GLU A 100 15.77 -0.34 6.67
CA GLU A 100 15.52 -0.20 5.23
C GLU A 100 15.87 1.19 4.70
N PHE A 101 15.65 2.24 5.51
CA PHE A 101 16.08 3.59 5.16
C PHE A 101 17.62 3.73 5.17
N ALA A 102 18.30 3.12 6.14
CA ALA A 102 19.76 3.11 6.20
C ALA A 102 20.37 2.38 4.99
N ASP A 103 19.80 1.24 4.59
CA ASP A 103 20.22 0.48 3.41
C ASP A 103 20.02 1.28 2.12
N LEU A 104 18.88 1.97 1.96
CA LEU A 104 18.65 2.85 0.83
C LEU A 104 19.71 3.96 0.75
N LEU A 105 20.01 4.62 1.87
CA LEU A 105 21.05 5.64 1.92
C LEU A 105 22.43 5.07 1.56
N SER A 106 22.73 3.84 1.96
CA SER A 106 23.95 3.14 1.59
C SER A 106 24.07 2.95 0.07
N VAL A 107 22.99 2.49 -0.58
CA VAL A 107 22.94 2.32 -2.04
C VAL A 107 23.07 3.65 -2.78
N ILE A 108 22.38 4.69 -2.32
CA ILE A 108 22.50 6.04 -2.90
C ILE A 108 23.92 6.57 -2.74
N SER A 109 24.53 6.40 -1.57
CA SER A 109 25.89 6.85 -1.29
C SER A 109 26.92 6.15 -2.19
N ALA A 110 26.77 4.83 -2.37
CA ALA A 110 27.63 4.05 -3.26
C ALA A 110 27.50 4.48 -4.72
N ALA A 111 26.27 4.66 -5.21
CA ALA A 111 25.97 5.09 -6.58
C ALA A 111 26.36 6.55 -6.87
N ALA A 112 26.45 7.40 -5.84
CA ALA A 112 26.85 8.79 -5.99
C ALA A 112 28.37 9.01 -5.81
N ALA A 113 29.12 7.95 -5.47
CA ALA A 113 30.54 8.07 -5.10
C ALA A 113 31.44 8.58 -6.23
N ASP A 114 31.07 8.33 -7.49
CA ASP A 114 31.80 8.75 -8.69
C ASP A 114 31.16 9.97 -9.38
N ASN A 115 30.17 10.61 -8.72
CA ASN A 115 29.37 11.72 -9.25
C ASN A 115 28.62 11.41 -10.57
N GLN A 116 28.42 10.14 -10.93
CA GLN A 116 27.67 9.75 -12.13
C GLN A 116 26.75 8.57 -11.84
N ILE A 117 25.44 8.79 -11.87
CA ILE A 117 24.47 7.71 -11.72
C ILE A 117 24.22 7.05 -13.08
N THR A 118 24.59 5.77 -13.19
CA THR A 118 24.29 4.94 -14.37
C THR A 118 22.85 4.44 -14.36
N ASP A 119 22.36 3.98 -15.52
CA ASP A 119 21.03 3.36 -15.64
C ASP A 119 20.87 2.09 -14.78
N ALA A 120 21.96 1.40 -14.48
CA ALA A 120 21.94 0.26 -13.57
C ALA A 120 21.72 0.73 -12.12
N GLU A 121 22.51 1.70 -11.66
CA GLU A 121 22.39 2.25 -10.31
C GLU A 121 21.06 2.96 -10.08
N ALA A 122 20.54 3.68 -11.08
CA ALA A 122 19.21 4.27 -11.01
C ALA A 122 18.11 3.21 -10.80
N ARG A 123 18.27 2.02 -11.41
CA ARG A 123 17.37 0.88 -11.19
C ARG A 123 17.54 0.26 -9.81
N ASP A 124 18.76 0.17 -9.30
CA ASP A 124 19.01 -0.37 -7.96
C ASP A 124 18.49 0.56 -6.85
N ILE A 125 18.72 1.88 -6.98
CA ILE A 125 18.14 2.89 -6.09
C ILE A 125 16.60 2.80 -6.14
N ARG A 126 16.04 2.65 -7.34
CA ARG A 126 14.59 2.48 -7.51
C ARG A 126 14.10 1.23 -6.78
N ALA A 127 14.77 0.09 -6.95
CA ALA A 127 14.38 -1.17 -6.32
C ALA A 127 14.38 -1.06 -4.79
N ARG A 128 15.46 -0.53 -4.19
CA ARG A 128 15.53 -0.31 -2.73
C ARG A 128 14.48 0.67 -2.22
N TRP A 129 14.16 1.71 -2.99
CA TRP A 129 13.08 2.63 -2.64
C TRP A 129 11.71 1.94 -2.62
N GLU A 130 11.43 1.04 -3.59
CA GLU A 130 10.19 0.25 -3.59
C GLU A 130 10.08 -0.66 -2.34
N GLU A 131 11.17 -1.28 -1.92
CA GLU A 131 11.21 -2.14 -0.72
C GLU A 131 10.89 -1.36 0.56
N LEU A 132 11.54 -0.21 0.77
CA LEU A 132 11.27 0.65 1.93
C LEU A 132 9.79 1.08 2.00
N LYS A 133 9.20 1.49 0.87
CA LYS A 133 7.79 1.90 0.86
C LYS A 133 6.86 0.72 1.13
N SER A 134 7.18 -0.48 0.62
CA SER A 134 6.43 -1.70 0.92
C SER A 134 6.40 -2.00 2.42
N VAL A 135 7.57 -1.97 3.08
CA VAL A 135 7.67 -2.18 4.53
C VAL A 135 6.85 -1.15 5.31
N THR A 136 6.96 0.12 4.92
CA THR A 136 6.21 1.22 5.54
C THR A 136 4.69 1.07 5.33
N GLU A 137 4.25 0.63 4.15
CA GLU A 137 2.83 0.38 3.85
C GLU A 137 2.26 -0.74 4.73
N SER A 138 2.99 -1.83 4.98
CA SER A 138 2.56 -2.85 5.96
C SER A 138 2.34 -2.26 7.33
N PHE A 139 3.23 -1.37 7.78
CA PHE A 139 3.11 -0.76 9.09
C PHE A 139 1.83 0.08 9.18
N VAL A 140 1.54 0.89 8.16
CA VAL A 140 0.30 1.67 8.06
C VAL A 140 -0.93 0.76 8.04
N GLU A 141 -0.93 -0.30 7.22
CA GLU A 141 -2.04 -1.26 7.15
C GLU A 141 -2.28 -1.96 8.51
N CYS A 142 -1.21 -2.30 9.24
CA CYS A 142 -1.31 -2.84 10.60
C CYS A 142 -1.95 -1.84 11.58
N CYS A 143 -1.65 -0.55 11.41
CA CYS A 143 -2.27 0.51 12.20
C CYS A 143 -3.76 0.65 11.89
N GLU A 144 -4.13 0.68 10.60
CA GLU A 144 -5.53 0.81 10.15
C GLU A 144 -6.41 -0.36 10.62
N LYS A 145 -5.85 -1.57 10.70
CA LYS A 145 -6.55 -2.76 11.19
C LYS A 145 -6.81 -2.77 12.71
N GLY A 146 -6.34 -1.77 13.45
CA GLY A 146 -6.72 -1.55 14.84
C GLY A 146 -6.05 -2.47 15.87
N ASN A 147 -4.83 -2.96 15.59
CA ASN A 147 -4.11 -3.89 16.48
C ASN A 147 -3.55 -3.27 17.78
N PHE A 148 -4.07 -2.12 18.21
CA PHE A 148 -3.55 -1.34 19.35
C PHE A 148 -4.15 -1.70 20.71
N ARG A 149 -5.19 -2.54 20.76
CA ARG A 149 -5.92 -2.83 22.02
C ARG A 149 -5.12 -3.69 23.03
N PRO A 150 -4.34 -4.72 22.64
CA PRO A 150 -3.70 -5.60 23.63
C PRO A 150 -2.47 -5.00 24.33
N MET A 151 -1.81 -4.00 23.73
CA MET A 151 -0.60 -3.39 24.31
C MET A 151 -0.89 -2.53 25.54
N LYS A 152 -2.05 -1.86 25.58
CA LYS A 152 -2.41 -1.00 26.72
C LYS A 152 -2.69 -1.81 27.99
N GLU A 153 -3.23 -3.02 27.85
CA GLU A 153 -3.58 -3.89 28.99
C GLU A 153 -2.36 -4.63 29.57
N LYS A 154 -1.41 -5.07 28.73
CA LYS A 154 -0.13 -5.67 29.18
C LYS A 154 0.77 -4.65 29.91
N ALA A 155 0.83 -3.41 29.44
CA ALA A 155 1.60 -2.35 30.11
C ALA A 155 1.02 -1.98 31.49
N SER A 156 -0.30 -1.99 31.65
CA SER A 156 -0.95 -1.73 32.94
C SER A 156 -0.86 -2.88 33.96
N THR A 157 -0.67 -4.12 33.49
CA THR A 157 -0.57 -5.30 34.38
C THR A 157 0.87 -5.56 34.84
N SER A 158 1.88 -5.21 34.03
CA SER A 158 3.30 -5.34 34.41
C SER A 158 3.76 -4.36 35.50
N SER A 159 3.06 -3.24 35.71
CA SER A 159 3.43 -2.26 36.74
C SER A 159 2.87 -2.60 38.14
N ALA A 160 2.00 -3.59 38.25
CA ALA A 160 1.29 -3.90 39.50
C ALA A 160 1.91 -5.04 40.34
N SER A 161 2.92 -5.74 39.84
CA SER A 161 3.43 -6.97 40.47
C SER A 161 4.93 -6.90 40.78
N ARG A 162 5.34 -5.98 41.66
CA ARG A 162 6.64 -6.07 42.34
C ARG A 162 6.44 -5.96 43.86
N PRO A 163 6.41 -7.08 44.60
CA PRO A 163 6.38 -7.02 46.06
C PRO A 163 7.72 -6.48 46.57
N LEU A 164 7.67 -5.47 47.44
CA LEU A 164 8.81 -5.02 48.23
C LEU A 164 9.28 -6.17 49.14
N SER A 165 10.50 -6.68 48.96
CA SER A 165 11.16 -7.51 49.97
C SER A 165 11.68 -6.65 51.12
N PRO A 166 11.60 -7.12 52.37
CA PRO A 166 11.96 -6.32 53.55
C PRO A 166 13.48 -6.18 53.70
N ALA A 167 13.91 -4.97 54.07
CA ALA A 167 15.29 -4.63 54.35
C ALA A 167 15.84 -5.42 55.55
N ARG A 168 17.02 -6.03 55.39
CA ARG A 168 17.80 -6.57 56.50
C ARG A 168 18.38 -5.41 57.31
N ASP A 169 17.99 -5.36 58.57
CA ASP A 169 18.56 -4.52 59.62
C ASP A 169 19.79 -5.25 60.17
N ASP A 170 20.98 -4.73 59.88
CA ASP A 170 22.20 -5.10 60.61
C ASP A 170 22.85 -3.81 61.11
N ARG A 171 22.65 -3.56 62.41
CA ARG A 171 23.26 -2.48 63.16
C ARG A 171 24.18 -3.10 64.23
N LYS A 172 25.43 -2.62 64.21
CA LYS A 172 26.56 -2.78 65.16
C LYS A 172 27.56 -3.90 64.89
#